data_AF-A0A2E3PHU7-F1
#
_entry.id   AF-A0A2E3PHU7-F1
#
_cell.length_a   1.000
_cell.length_b   1.000
_cell.length_c   1.000
_cell.angle_alpha   90.00
_cell.angle_beta   90.00
_cell.angle_gamma   90.00
#
_symmetry.space_group_name_H-M   'P 1'
#
loop_
_entity.id
_entity.type
_entity.pdbx_description
1 polymer ?
#
loop_
_entity_poly.entity_id
_entity_poly.type
_entity_poly.pdbx_seq_one_letter_code
_entity_poly.pdbx_strand_id
1 'polypeptide(L)'
;MPVRLGSSEDDTFDADPANDLFLGFSGNDRIDTGTGLDLVLGGSGADTIVIDTGVKLIGGGTGADHYVFRPEASGLTILADFQPGSDRINLSALGVSHMSELQITADSLGTVLTTGQLTIRLFVTPDQLRDSDIVFADLSDAPSITFEDLSAPDATTGALPDDYAGFGWDGFHFVALDETPAAETGGMTATSGDTVIANTPGRMAALSRDTAFDLESLSLSAAWRDGLQVTVSGYRDGTYLGYEVFSAPHGSARTVYLDDGIFDEVTYVLFTATGGSAMPGIPDNGPQYALDDLVIL
;
A
#
# COMPACT_ATOMS: atom_id res chain seq x y z
N MET A 1 -9.28 36.46 -11.93
CA MET A 1 -9.13 35.15 -12.57
C MET A 1 -8.50 35.36 -13.93
N PRO A 2 -7.17 35.28 -14.03
CA PRO A 2 -6.47 35.19 -15.31
C PRO A 2 -6.96 34.00 -16.14
N VAL A 3 -6.76 34.09 -17.45
CA VAL A 3 -7.04 33.01 -18.40
C VAL A 3 -5.73 32.62 -19.06
N ARG A 4 -5.39 31.34 -18.96
CA ARG A 4 -4.19 30.69 -19.49
C ARG A 4 -4.63 29.91 -20.73
N LEU A 5 -4.27 30.39 -21.91
CA LEU A 5 -4.68 29.82 -23.20
C LEU A 5 -3.53 29.06 -23.84
N GLY A 6 -3.77 27.82 -24.21
CA GLY A 6 -2.86 26.98 -25.00
C GLY A 6 -3.14 27.10 -26.49
N SER A 7 -2.75 26.07 -27.22
CA SER A 7 -2.69 26.02 -28.67
C SER A 7 -3.04 24.63 -29.20
N SER A 8 -2.57 24.26 -30.40
CA SER A 8 -2.75 22.90 -30.91
C SER A 8 -1.51 22.02 -30.73
N GLU A 9 -0.52 22.54 -30.01
CA GLU A 9 0.78 21.93 -29.74
C GLU A 9 0.93 21.69 -28.24
N ASP A 10 1.95 20.94 -27.84
CA ASP A 10 2.25 20.70 -26.42
C ASP A 10 2.64 22.02 -25.72
N ASP A 11 1.80 22.47 -24.79
CA ASP A 11 2.00 23.71 -24.03
C ASP A 11 2.49 23.44 -22.60
N THR A 12 3.10 24.44 -21.99
CA THR A 12 3.50 24.40 -20.58
C THR A 12 3.01 25.65 -19.86
N PHE A 13 2.26 25.44 -18.79
CA PHE A 13 1.81 26.50 -17.90
C PHE A 13 2.46 26.36 -16.53
N ASP A 14 3.07 27.45 -16.07
CA ASP A 14 3.74 27.52 -14.78
C ASP A 14 2.77 27.92 -13.66
N ALA A 15 3.02 27.35 -12.48
CA ALA A 15 2.29 27.61 -11.25
C ALA A 15 2.24 29.10 -10.89
N ASP A 16 1.10 29.54 -10.38
CA ASP A 16 0.99 30.78 -9.61
C ASP A 16 -0.01 30.62 -8.45
N PRO A 17 -0.16 31.63 -7.56
CA PRO A 17 -1.09 31.55 -6.43
C PRO A 17 -2.48 32.16 -6.71
N ALA A 18 -2.75 32.61 -7.92
CA ALA A 18 -4.01 33.19 -8.31
C ALA A 18 -5.02 32.10 -8.68
N ASN A 19 -6.31 32.46 -8.61
CA ASN A 19 -7.36 31.63 -9.18
C ASN A 19 -7.32 31.77 -10.70
N ASP A 20 -7.04 30.69 -11.43
CA ASP A 20 -6.85 30.68 -12.88
C ASP A 20 -7.92 29.85 -13.62
N LEU A 21 -8.13 30.19 -14.90
CA LEU A 21 -8.79 29.33 -15.89
C LEU A 21 -7.75 28.87 -16.91
N PHE A 22 -7.48 27.58 -16.98
CA PHE A 22 -6.62 26.95 -17.98
C PHE A 22 -7.44 26.32 -19.10
N LEU A 23 -7.05 26.60 -20.34
CA LEU A 23 -7.62 26.03 -21.56
C LEU A 23 -6.46 25.50 -22.43
N GLY A 24 -6.14 24.20 -22.34
CA GLY A 24 -5.01 23.59 -23.04
C GLY A 24 -5.25 23.40 -24.55
N PHE A 25 -6.46 22.96 -24.90
CA PHE A 25 -6.93 22.65 -26.27
C PHE A 25 -6.39 21.35 -26.84
N SER A 26 -5.39 21.35 -27.71
CA SER A 26 -4.84 20.12 -28.29
C SER A 26 -3.35 20.07 -28.07
N GLY A 27 -2.79 18.88 -27.87
CA GLY A 27 -1.38 18.72 -27.50
C GLY A 27 -1.30 17.92 -26.22
N ASN A 28 -0.11 17.41 -25.89
CA ASN A 28 0.15 16.82 -24.57
C ASN A 28 0.64 17.94 -23.65
N ASP A 29 -0.29 18.56 -22.94
CA ASP A 29 -0.01 19.76 -22.17
C ASP A 29 0.56 19.43 -20.79
N ARG A 30 1.43 20.31 -20.30
CA ARG A 30 1.85 20.33 -18.89
C ARG A 30 1.24 21.54 -18.19
N ILE A 31 0.25 21.29 -17.34
CA ILE A 31 -0.48 22.35 -16.64
C ILE A 31 -0.14 22.29 -15.16
N ASP A 32 0.64 23.25 -14.64
CA ASP A 32 0.81 23.42 -13.21
C ASP A 32 -0.21 24.41 -12.67
N THR A 33 -1.16 23.91 -11.90
CA THR A 33 -2.28 24.71 -11.38
C THR A 33 -1.88 25.62 -10.23
N GLY A 34 -0.73 25.39 -9.60
CA GLY A 34 -0.32 26.15 -8.43
C GLY A 34 -1.36 26.12 -7.30
N THR A 35 -1.40 27.17 -6.49
CA THR A 35 -2.30 27.25 -5.34
C THR A 35 -3.54 28.07 -5.66
N GLY A 36 -4.65 27.84 -4.96
CA GLY A 36 -5.86 28.66 -5.14
C GLY A 36 -7.02 27.87 -5.74
N LEU A 37 -8.01 28.60 -6.27
CA LEU A 37 -9.18 28.02 -6.94
C LEU A 37 -8.99 28.03 -8.45
N ASP A 38 -8.74 26.87 -9.05
CA ASP A 38 -8.44 26.77 -10.47
C ASP A 38 -9.45 25.90 -11.22
N LEU A 39 -9.75 26.32 -12.45
CA LEU A 39 -10.52 25.55 -13.42
C LEU A 39 -9.59 25.15 -14.57
N VAL A 40 -9.48 23.86 -14.84
CA VAL A 40 -8.66 23.32 -15.93
C VAL A 40 -9.54 22.57 -16.91
N LEU A 41 -9.40 22.90 -18.19
CA LEU A 41 -9.82 22.07 -19.31
C LEU A 41 -8.56 21.73 -20.11
N GLY A 42 -8.02 20.52 -19.93
CA GLY A 42 -6.82 20.03 -20.62
C GLY A 42 -7.04 20.00 -22.13
N GLY A 43 -7.98 19.15 -22.55
CA GLY A 43 -8.49 19.15 -23.91
C GLY A 43 -8.22 17.82 -24.58
N SER A 44 -7.41 17.76 -25.63
CA SER A 44 -7.10 16.51 -26.33
C SER A 44 -5.61 16.26 -26.37
N GLY A 45 -5.19 15.07 -25.96
CA GLY A 45 -3.80 14.69 -25.81
C GLY A 45 -3.61 14.05 -24.45
N ALA A 46 -2.44 13.47 -24.20
CA ALA A 46 -2.11 12.90 -22.89
C ALA A 46 -1.54 14.01 -22.00
N ASP A 47 -2.41 14.66 -21.23
CA ASP A 47 -2.05 15.84 -20.45
C ASP A 47 -1.45 15.45 -19.09
N THR A 48 -0.51 16.25 -18.60
CA THR A 48 0.02 16.16 -17.24
C THR A 48 -0.39 17.40 -16.45
N ILE A 49 -1.28 17.21 -15.48
CA ILE A 49 -1.84 18.28 -14.66
C ILE A 49 -1.27 18.16 -13.25
N VAL A 50 -0.42 19.11 -12.88
CA VAL A 50 0.23 19.19 -11.58
C VAL A 50 -0.64 20.00 -10.62
N ILE A 51 -0.89 19.42 -9.45
CA ILE A 51 -1.88 19.87 -8.49
C ILE A 51 -1.19 20.15 -7.15
N ASP A 52 -1.33 21.39 -6.69
CA ASP A 52 -0.88 21.85 -5.38
C ASP A 52 -2.11 22.09 -4.47
N THR A 53 -1.96 22.91 -3.44
CA THR A 53 -3.03 23.26 -2.51
C THR A 53 -4.21 24.02 -3.12
N GLY A 54 -5.37 23.90 -2.47
CA GLY A 54 -6.55 24.72 -2.76
C GLY A 54 -7.72 23.91 -3.32
N VAL A 55 -8.54 24.55 -4.15
CA VAL A 55 -9.73 23.91 -4.74
C VAL A 55 -9.56 23.82 -6.24
N LYS A 56 -9.57 22.62 -6.80
CA LYS A 56 -9.40 22.42 -8.24
C LYS A 56 -10.64 21.79 -8.85
N LEU A 57 -11.05 22.30 -10.00
CA LEU A 57 -12.01 21.63 -10.89
C LEU A 57 -11.30 21.36 -12.20
N ILE A 58 -11.05 20.09 -12.49
CA ILE A 58 -10.17 19.68 -13.59
C ILE A 58 -10.95 18.73 -14.48
N GLY A 59 -11.04 19.06 -15.77
CA GLY A 59 -11.31 18.09 -16.82
C GLY A 59 -10.04 17.85 -17.63
N GLY A 60 -9.54 16.62 -17.66
CA GLY A 60 -8.38 16.25 -18.48
C GLY A 60 -8.75 16.25 -19.97
N GLY A 61 -9.96 15.79 -20.28
CA GLY A 61 -10.49 15.70 -21.63
C GLY A 61 -10.27 14.33 -22.25
N THR A 62 -9.77 14.28 -23.49
CA THR A 62 -9.51 13.02 -24.19
C THR A 62 -8.03 12.72 -24.18
N GLY A 63 -7.65 11.56 -23.67
CA GLY A 63 -6.24 11.21 -23.53
C GLY A 63 -6.06 10.13 -22.50
N ALA A 64 -4.80 9.81 -22.22
CA ALA A 64 -4.43 9.14 -20.99
C ALA A 64 -3.79 10.20 -20.10
N ASP A 65 -4.61 10.81 -19.24
CA ASP A 65 -4.23 12.01 -18.51
C ASP A 65 -3.63 11.67 -17.14
N HIS A 66 -2.66 12.46 -16.71
CA HIS A 66 -1.90 12.24 -15.49
C HIS A 66 -2.14 13.40 -14.50
N TYR A 67 -2.83 13.12 -13.40
CA TYR A 67 -3.09 14.07 -12.31
C TYR A 67 -2.04 13.90 -11.22
N VAL A 68 -1.05 14.81 -11.16
CA VAL A 68 0.13 14.69 -10.30
C VAL A 68 0.01 15.61 -9.10
N PHE A 69 -0.19 15.03 -7.92
CA PHE A 69 -0.25 15.77 -6.67
C PHE A 69 1.14 16.03 -6.11
N ARG A 70 1.41 17.27 -5.69
CA ARG A 70 2.65 17.65 -4.98
C ARG A 70 2.60 17.19 -3.52
N PRO A 71 3.75 17.09 -2.81
CA PRO A 71 3.79 16.66 -1.41
C PRO A 71 2.85 17.44 -0.48
N GLU A 72 2.67 18.73 -0.76
CA GLU A 72 1.87 19.61 0.11
C GLU A 72 0.41 19.73 -0.34
N ALA A 73 0.00 18.97 -1.37
CA ALA A 73 -1.33 19.09 -1.93
C ALA A 73 -2.41 18.81 -0.87
N SER A 74 -3.36 19.73 -0.78
CA SER A 74 -4.44 19.70 0.21
C SER A 74 -5.66 20.45 -0.30
N GLY A 75 -6.80 20.24 0.33
CA GLY A 75 -8.07 20.80 -0.10
C GLY A 75 -8.84 19.86 -1.01
N LEU A 76 -9.65 20.40 -1.91
CA LEU A 76 -10.60 19.64 -2.72
C LEU A 76 -10.21 19.68 -4.18
N THR A 77 -9.96 18.52 -4.77
CA THR A 77 -9.83 18.37 -6.22
C THR A 77 -11.02 17.58 -6.78
N ILE A 78 -11.67 18.13 -7.79
CA ILE A 78 -12.74 17.46 -8.54
C ILE A 78 -12.17 17.13 -9.93
N LEU A 79 -12.04 15.84 -10.22
CA LEU A 79 -11.69 15.35 -11.56
C LEU A 79 -13.01 15.02 -12.29
N ALA A 80 -13.42 15.93 -13.17
CA ALA A 80 -14.77 15.98 -13.73
C ALA A 80 -15.04 14.86 -14.75
N ASP A 81 -14.01 14.35 -15.40
CA ASP A 81 -14.10 13.40 -16.52
C ASP A 81 -13.11 12.23 -16.42
N PHE A 82 -12.58 11.95 -15.22
CA PHE A 82 -11.64 10.85 -14.98
C PHE A 82 -12.11 9.53 -15.62
N GLN A 83 -11.23 8.90 -16.40
CA GLN A 83 -11.48 7.67 -17.13
C GLN A 83 -10.66 6.49 -16.55
N PRO A 84 -11.27 5.61 -15.74
CA PRO A 84 -10.59 4.45 -15.19
C PRO A 84 -9.99 3.55 -16.28
N GLY A 85 -8.77 3.08 -16.06
CA GLY A 85 -7.97 2.30 -17.01
C GLY A 85 -7.30 3.09 -18.12
N SER A 86 -7.54 4.41 -18.22
CA SER A 86 -6.84 5.33 -19.15
C SER A 86 -6.05 6.37 -18.36
N ASP A 87 -6.72 7.09 -17.48
CA ASP A 87 -6.15 8.16 -16.69
C ASP A 87 -5.45 7.64 -15.43
N ARG A 88 -4.54 8.46 -14.89
CA ARG A 88 -3.72 8.13 -13.73
C ARG A 88 -3.73 9.23 -12.69
N ILE A 89 -3.99 8.87 -11.43
CA ILE A 89 -3.88 9.76 -10.27
C ILE A 89 -2.57 9.43 -9.56
N ASN A 90 -1.60 10.34 -9.61
CA ASN A 90 -0.31 10.16 -8.97
C ASN A 90 -0.29 10.79 -7.58
N LEU A 91 -0.25 9.93 -6.57
CA LEU A 91 -0.21 10.26 -5.15
C LEU A 91 1.15 9.90 -4.52
N SER A 92 2.12 9.45 -5.32
CA SER A 92 3.40 8.94 -4.80
C SER A 92 4.18 9.99 -4.00
N ALA A 93 4.07 11.26 -4.39
CA ALA A 93 4.74 12.36 -3.68
C ALA A 93 4.10 12.68 -2.32
N LEU A 94 2.90 12.17 -2.03
CA LEU A 94 2.23 12.27 -0.73
C LEU A 94 2.65 11.14 0.22
N GLY A 95 3.52 10.22 -0.22
CA GLY A 95 3.89 9.03 0.53
C GLY A 95 2.91 7.87 0.36
N VAL A 96 1.77 8.07 -0.32
CA VAL A 96 0.75 7.03 -0.44
C VAL A 96 1.31 5.84 -1.22
N SER A 97 1.45 4.70 -0.58
CA SER A 97 2.10 3.52 -1.17
C SER A 97 1.10 2.44 -1.60
N HIS A 98 -0.09 2.41 -1.00
CA HIS A 98 -1.13 1.44 -1.32
C HIS A 98 -2.55 2.00 -1.29
N MET A 99 -3.48 1.26 -1.92
CA MET A 99 -4.90 1.66 -1.97
C MET A 99 -5.57 1.61 -0.59
N SER A 100 -5.09 0.75 0.32
CA SER A 100 -5.60 0.61 1.70
C SER A 100 -5.44 1.89 2.51
N GLU A 101 -4.43 2.70 2.20
CA GLU A 101 -4.16 3.99 2.85
C GLU A 101 -5.16 5.08 2.44
N LEU A 102 -5.95 4.82 1.38
CA LEU A 102 -6.96 5.75 0.91
C LEU A 102 -8.30 5.46 1.59
N GLN A 103 -8.90 6.49 2.17
CA GLN A 103 -10.31 6.44 2.54
C GLN A 103 -11.18 6.60 1.31
N ILE A 104 -11.73 5.49 0.82
CA ILE A 104 -12.58 5.46 -0.38
C ILE A 104 -14.05 5.34 0.03
N THR A 105 -14.84 6.36 -0.28
CA THR A 105 -16.28 6.37 -0.01
C THR A 105 -17.10 6.62 -1.27
N ALA A 106 -18.31 6.07 -1.31
CA ALA A 106 -19.29 6.36 -2.35
C ALA A 106 -20.34 7.35 -1.84
N ASP A 107 -20.74 8.28 -2.70
CA ASP A 107 -21.92 9.11 -2.48
C ASP A 107 -22.79 9.21 -3.74
N SER A 108 -23.79 10.10 -3.73
CA SER A 108 -24.74 10.23 -4.84
C SER A 108 -24.12 10.69 -6.16
N LEU A 109 -22.88 11.19 -6.14
CA LEU A 109 -22.18 11.70 -7.33
C LEU A 109 -21.05 10.78 -7.80
N GLY A 110 -20.58 9.83 -6.98
CA GLY A 110 -19.51 8.91 -7.34
C GLY A 110 -18.59 8.61 -6.16
N THR A 111 -17.30 8.56 -6.43
CA THR A 111 -16.25 8.24 -5.46
C THR A 111 -15.65 9.50 -4.83
N VAL A 112 -15.39 9.44 -3.53
CA VAL A 112 -14.56 10.39 -2.80
C VAL A 112 -13.38 9.63 -2.20
N LEU A 113 -12.17 9.99 -2.61
CA LEU A 113 -10.90 9.53 -2.06
C LEU A 113 -10.39 10.58 -1.07
N THR A 114 -9.93 10.15 0.11
CA THR A 114 -9.29 11.05 1.08
C THR A 114 -7.97 10.45 1.57
N THR A 115 -6.93 11.28 1.61
CA THR A 115 -5.63 10.99 2.23
C THR A 115 -5.11 12.27 2.89
N GLY A 116 -4.76 12.21 4.18
CA GLY A 116 -4.38 13.38 4.95
C GLY A 116 -5.39 14.54 4.86
N GLN A 117 -4.94 15.68 4.32
CA GLN A 117 -5.76 16.89 4.11
C GLN A 117 -6.30 17.03 2.69
N LEU A 118 -6.06 16.05 1.83
CA LEU A 118 -6.47 16.03 0.43
C LEU A 118 -7.76 15.22 0.27
N THR A 119 -8.73 15.81 -0.43
CA THR A 119 -9.94 15.13 -0.89
C THR A 119 -10.01 15.19 -2.40
N ILE A 120 -10.15 14.03 -3.05
CA ILE A 120 -10.33 13.90 -4.50
C ILE A 120 -11.72 13.35 -4.78
N ARG A 121 -12.51 14.04 -5.60
CA ARG A 121 -13.81 13.58 -6.07
C ARG A 121 -13.75 13.15 -7.52
N LEU A 122 -14.32 11.98 -7.78
CA LEU A 122 -14.47 11.37 -9.09
C LEU A 122 -15.95 11.07 -9.38
N PHE A 123 -16.36 11.16 -10.64
CA PHE A 123 -17.73 10.84 -11.08
C PHE A 123 -17.84 9.40 -11.62
N VAL A 124 -17.08 8.50 -11.02
CA VAL A 124 -17.12 7.04 -11.24
C VAL A 124 -17.49 6.36 -9.93
N THR A 125 -17.96 5.11 -9.99
CA THR A 125 -18.23 4.34 -8.76
C THR A 125 -16.95 3.67 -8.25
N PRO A 126 -16.80 3.41 -6.94
CA PRO A 126 -15.55 2.85 -6.40
C PRO A 126 -15.13 1.52 -7.01
N ASP A 127 -16.09 0.69 -7.43
CA ASP A 127 -15.84 -0.61 -8.09
C ASP A 127 -15.24 -0.48 -9.50
N GLN A 128 -15.22 0.73 -10.08
CA GLN A 128 -14.55 0.99 -11.35
C GLN A 128 -13.07 1.31 -11.18
N LEU A 129 -12.63 1.70 -9.98
CA LEU A 129 -11.24 2.02 -9.68
C LEU A 129 -10.41 0.76 -9.48
N ARG A 130 -9.16 0.81 -9.94
CA ARG A 130 -8.15 -0.24 -9.78
C ARG A 130 -6.86 0.37 -9.27
N ASP A 131 -6.00 -0.45 -8.70
CA ASP A 131 -4.64 -0.04 -8.31
C ASP A 131 -3.86 0.53 -9.50
N SER A 132 -4.14 0.04 -10.71
CA SER A 132 -3.55 0.55 -11.95
C SER A 132 -3.97 1.97 -12.31
N ASP A 133 -5.00 2.53 -11.68
CA ASP A 133 -5.47 3.91 -11.89
C ASP A 133 -4.71 4.90 -11.00
N ILE A 134 -4.05 4.39 -9.96
CA ILE A 134 -3.25 5.19 -9.03
C ILE A 134 -1.77 4.97 -9.34
N VAL A 135 -0.95 5.98 -9.06
CA VAL A 135 0.51 5.83 -9.00
C VAL A 135 0.90 6.05 -7.54
N PHE A 136 1.44 5.00 -6.96
CA PHE A 136 1.83 4.94 -5.55
C PHE A 136 3.32 5.23 -5.36
N ALA A 137 3.69 5.54 -4.12
CA ALA A 137 5.07 5.62 -3.68
C ALA A 137 5.77 4.27 -3.87
N ASP A 138 7.03 4.33 -4.31
CA ASP A 138 7.86 3.14 -4.46
C ASP A 138 8.56 2.85 -3.13
N LEU A 139 8.21 1.72 -2.52
CA LEU A 139 8.80 1.24 -1.28
C LEU A 139 9.92 0.21 -1.50
N SER A 140 10.38 -0.03 -2.74
CA SER A 140 11.40 -1.05 -3.01
C SER A 140 12.76 -0.77 -2.36
N ASP A 141 13.07 0.49 -2.07
CA ASP A 141 14.27 0.91 -1.34
C ASP A 141 14.01 1.13 0.18
N ALA A 142 12.77 0.93 0.65
CA ALA A 142 12.44 1.09 2.06
C ALA A 142 13.16 0.02 2.91
N PRO A 143 13.53 0.34 4.17
CA PRO A 143 14.07 -0.66 5.08
C PRO A 143 13.12 -1.85 5.22
N SER A 144 13.66 -3.05 5.00
CA SER A 144 12.91 -4.29 5.16
C SER A 144 13.68 -5.31 5.97
N ILE A 145 12.93 -6.18 6.64
CA ILE A 145 13.45 -7.35 7.34
C ILE A 145 13.12 -8.56 6.48
N THR A 146 14.15 -9.08 5.81
CA THR A 146 14.04 -10.21 4.87
C THR A 146 14.43 -11.54 5.49
N PHE A 147 14.95 -11.57 6.73
CA PHE A 147 15.39 -12.78 7.44
C PHE A 147 16.53 -13.58 6.80
N GLU A 148 17.02 -13.22 5.62
CA GLU A 148 18.05 -13.95 4.88
C GLU A 148 19.44 -13.99 5.53
N ASP A 149 19.69 -13.15 6.53
CA ASP A 149 20.90 -13.21 7.35
C ASP A 149 20.77 -14.19 8.53
N LEU A 150 19.57 -14.73 8.77
CA LEU A 150 19.35 -15.82 9.72
C LEU A 150 19.81 -17.13 9.08
N SER A 151 20.96 -17.62 9.55
CA SER A 151 21.42 -18.98 9.28
C SER A 151 21.79 -19.64 10.60
N ALA A 152 21.46 -20.93 10.74
CA ALA A 152 22.01 -21.74 11.80
C ALA A 152 22.88 -22.84 11.18
N PRO A 153 24.17 -22.91 11.53
CA PRO A 153 25.00 -24.05 11.17
C PRO A 153 24.33 -25.33 11.68
N ASP A 154 24.00 -26.24 10.77
CA ASP A 154 23.40 -27.55 11.06
C ASP A 154 21.92 -27.55 11.54
N ALA A 155 21.18 -26.45 11.38
CA ALA A 155 19.76 -26.42 11.71
C ALA A 155 18.92 -25.66 10.67
N THR A 156 17.89 -26.33 10.16
CA THR A 156 16.98 -25.76 9.17
C THR A 156 15.85 -24.94 9.81
N THR A 157 15.73 -24.97 11.15
CA THR A 157 14.81 -24.16 11.95
C THR A 157 15.46 -23.73 13.27
N GLY A 158 15.05 -22.60 13.84
CA GLY A 158 15.57 -22.15 15.13
C GLY A 158 14.91 -20.88 15.68
N ALA A 159 15.22 -20.54 16.93
CA ALA A 159 14.74 -19.29 17.51
C ALA A 159 15.42 -18.07 16.85
N LEU A 160 14.71 -16.95 16.75
CA LEU A 160 15.31 -15.68 16.36
C LEU A 160 16.28 -15.20 17.46
N PRO A 161 17.38 -14.52 17.11
CA PRO A 161 18.19 -13.79 18.08
C PRO A 161 17.34 -12.78 18.86
N ASP A 162 17.66 -12.61 20.14
CA ASP A 162 17.14 -11.50 20.92
C ASP A 162 17.50 -10.17 20.21
N ASP A 163 16.54 -9.25 20.11
CA ASP A 163 16.72 -7.94 19.46
C ASP A 163 17.09 -8.02 17.96
N TYR A 164 16.71 -9.10 17.28
CA TYR A 164 16.94 -9.23 15.84
C TYR A 164 16.28 -8.07 15.08
N ALA A 165 17.08 -7.38 14.26
CA ALA A 165 16.72 -6.14 13.57
C ALA A 165 16.23 -5.00 14.48
N GLY A 166 16.56 -5.02 15.78
CA GLY A 166 16.09 -4.04 16.76
C GLY A 166 14.67 -4.30 17.28
N PHE A 167 14.18 -5.54 17.16
CA PHE A 167 12.84 -5.93 17.55
C PHE A 167 12.83 -7.14 18.50
N GLY A 168 11.82 -7.16 19.38
CA GLY A 168 11.44 -8.33 20.16
C GLY A 168 10.48 -9.22 19.37
N TRP A 169 10.81 -10.51 19.28
CA TRP A 169 10.06 -11.52 18.53
C TRP A 169 9.55 -12.61 19.48
N ASP A 170 8.25 -12.61 19.77
CA ASP A 170 7.61 -13.64 20.61
C ASP A 170 6.85 -14.65 19.76
N GLY A 171 6.98 -15.94 20.08
CA GLY A 171 6.26 -17.02 19.40
C GLY A 171 6.70 -17.35 17.96
N PHE A 172 7.73 -16.67 17.44
CA PHE A 172 8.33 -16.90 16.13
C PHE A 172 9.60 -17.79 16.18
N HIS A 173 9.84 -18.51 15.10
CA HIS A 173 11.08 -19.22 14.80
C HIS A 173 11.38 -19.06 13.31
N PHE A 174 12.66 -19.04 12.92
CA PHE A 174 13.02 -19.03 11.50
C PHE A 174 12.96 -20.44 10.92
N VAL A 175 12.76 -20.51 9.61
CA VAL A 175 12.75 -21.72 8.79
C VAL A 175 13.54 -21.43 7.51
N ALA A 176 14.65 -22.14 7.30
CA ALA A 176 15.40 -22.14 6.04
C ALA A 176 14.73 -23.14 5.07
N LEU A 177 13.97 -22.63 4.11
CA LEU A 177 13.07 -23.40 3.25
C LEU A 177 13.80 -24.30 2.25
N ASP A 178 14.97 -23.89 1.78
CA ASP A 178 15.80 -24.65 0.85
C ASP A 178 16.48 -25.87 1.52
N GLU A 179 16.78 -25.75 2.81
CA GLU A 179 17.36 -26.81 3.63
C GLU A 179 16.30 -27.67 4.33
N THR A 180 15.12 -27.14 4.60
CA THR A 180 14.04 -27.85 5.32
C THR A 180 13.25 -28.77 4.37
N PRO A 181 13.05 -30.06 4.70
CA PRO A 181 12.22 -30.93 3.90
C PRO A 181 10.80 -30.38 3.70
N ALA A 182 10.25 -30.49 2.48
CA ALA A 182 8.91 -29.99 2.17
C ALA A 182 7.79 -30.55 3.08
N ALA A 183 7.98 -31.74 3.64
CA ALA A 183 7.05 -32.34 4.61
C ALA A 183 7.03 -31.62 5.96
N GLU A 184 8.06 -30.82 6.26
CA GLU A 184 8.24 -30.06 7.49
C GLU A 184 7.91 -28.58 7.32
N THR A 185 8.12 -28.01 6.11
CA THR A 185 7.66 -26.64 5.80
C THR A 185 6.15 -26.55 5.60
N GLY A 186 5.50 -27.66 5.25
CA GLY A 186 4.04 -27.75 5.17
C GLY A 186 3.39 -26.91 4.07
N GLY A 187 4.17 -26.33 3.16
CA GLY A 187 3.68 -25.44 2.10
C GLY A 187 4.08 -23.97 2.27
N MET A 188 4.83 -23.62 3.32
CA MET A 188 5.42 -22.29 3.46
C MET A 188 6.31 -21.95 2.26
N THR A 189 6.26 -20.69 1.86
CA THR A 189 7.09 -20.13 0.79
C THR A 189 7.52 -18.72 1.18
N ALA A 190 8.69 -18.29 0.71
CA ALA A 190 9.20 -16.94 0.82
C ALA A 190 8.87 -16.12 -0.44
N THR A 191 8.88 -14.79 -0.34
CA THR A 191 8.84 -13.88 -1.51
C THR A 191 10.23 -13.46 -1.93
N SER A 192 11.19 -13.43 -1.00
CA SER A 192 12.59 -13.23 -1.29
C SER A 192 13.44 -14.30 -0.60
N GLY A 193 14.60 -14.61 -1.19
CA GLY A 193 15.51 -15.62 -0.67
C GLY A 193 14.85 -16.95 -0.31
N ASP A 194 15.32 -17.57 0.77
CA ASP A 194 14.90 -18.90 1.19
C ASP A 194 14.56 -18.98 2.69
N THR A 195 14.53 -17.86 3.43
CA THR A 195 14.29 -17.87 4.88
C THR A 195 13.02 -17.12 5.26
N VAL A 196 12.19 -17.76 6.09
CA VAL A 196 10.97 -17.14 6.64
C VAL A 196 10.95 -17.25 8.15
N ILE A 197 10.10 -16.47 8.80
CA ILE A 197 9.74 -16.70 10.20
C ILE A 197 8.33 -17.27 10.31
N ALA A 198 8.13 -18.25 11.16
CA ALA A 198 6.83 -18.89 11.33
C ALA A 198 6.40 -18.87 12.80
N ASN A 199 5.09 -18.78 13.03
CA ASN A 199 4.56 -18.98 14.36
C ASN A 199 4.69 -20.46 14.77
N THR A 200 4.75 -20.73 16.07
CA THR A 200 4.52 -22.10 16.56
C THR A 200 3.08 -22.51 16.22
N PRO A 201 2.82 -23.72 15.67
CA PRO A 201 1.47 -24.12 15.25
C PRO A 201 0.40 -23.93 16.34
N GLY A 202 -0.67 -23.21 15.99
CA GLY A 202 -1.79 -22.88 16.86
C GLY A 202 -1.49 -21.87 17.98
N ARG A 203 -0.29 -21.27 18.00
CA ARG A 203 0.09 -20.21 18.95
C ARG A 203 0.04 -18.85 18.28
N MET A 204 -0.24 -17.84 19.10
CA MET A 204 -0.02 -16.44 18.73
C MET A 204 1.47 -16.15 18.66
N ALA A 205 1.83 -15.11 17.90
CA ALA A 205 3.17 -14.58 17.83
C ALA A 205 3.10 -13.06 17.77
N ALA A 206 4.19 -12.37 18.14
CA ALA A 206 4.19 -10.92 18.21
C ALA A 206 5.54 -10.32 17.82
N LEU A 207 5.46 -9.13 17.25
CA LEU A 207 6.55 -8.23 16.95
C LEU A 207 6.45 -7.01 17.87
N SER A 208 7.56 -6.52 18.40
CA SER A 208 7.54 -5.39 19.34
C SER A 208 8.83 -4.59 19.35
N ARG A 209 8.74 -3.30 19.69
CA ARG A 209 9.87 -2.39 19.88
C ARG A 209 9.49 -1.26 20.82
N ASP A 210 10.45 -0.77 21.62
CA ASP A 210 10.23 0.33 22.56
C ASP A 210 9.98 1.67 21.86
N THR A 211 10.56 1.87 20.68
CA THR A 211 10.30 3.04 19.82
C THR A 211 9.27 2.69 18.77
N ALA A 212 8.32 3.60 18.57
CA ALA A 212 7.29 3.48 17.56
C ALA A 212 7.86 3.25 16.15
N PHE A 213 7.08 2.58 15.31
CA PHE A 213 7.43 2.22 13.94
C PHE A 213 6.17 2.09 13.09
N ASP A 214 6.34 2.24 11.78
CA ASP A 214 5.25 2.07 10.83
C ASP A 214 5.44 0.71 10.16
N LEU A 215 4.43 -0.17 10.23
CA LEU A 215 4.47 -1.48 9.56
C LEU A 215 3.63 -1.41 8.28
N GLU A 216 4.31 -1.17 7.17
CA GLU A 216 3.70 -0.91 5.86
C GLU A 216 3.18 -2.19 5.20
N SER A 217 4.03 -3.22 5.19
CA SER A 217 3.75 -4.45 4.47
C SER A 217 4.47 -5.66 5.05
N LEU A 218 3.95 -6.83 4.72
CA LEU A 218 4.61 -8.10 4.96
C LEU A 218 4.20 -9.12 3.92
N SER A 219 5.06 -10.10 3.67
CA SER A 219 4.72 -11.29 2.91
C SER A 219 4.15 -12.37 3.81
N LEU A 220 3.11 -13.05 3.31
CA LEU A 220 2.37 -14.05 4.07
C LEU A 220 2.19 -15.33 3.26
N SER A 221 2.56 -16.46 3.86
CA SER A 221 2.20 -17.80 3.37
C SER A 221 1.69 -18.67 4.50
N ALA A 222 0.95 -19.72 4.16
CA ALA A 222 0.49 -20.72 5.11
C ALA A 222 1.28 -22.02 4.93
N ALA A 223 1.52 -22.69 6.05
CA ALA A 223 1.96 -24.09 6.04
C ALA A 223 0.75 -24.97 5.70
N TRP A 224 0.27 -25.78 6.64
CA TRP A 224 -0.61 -26.94 6.42
C TRP A 224 -2.01 -26.68 5.84
N ARG A 225 -2.45 -25.42 5.79
CA ARG A 225 -3.83 -25.05 5.47
C ARG A 225 -3.87 -23.93 4.45
N ASP A 226 -4.68 -24.09 3.41
CA ASP A 226 -4.94 -23.02 2.47
C ASP A 226 -6.03 -22.06 2.99
N GLY A 227 -5.87 -20.78 2.71
CA GLY A 227 -6.80 -19.73 3.12
C GLY A 227 -6.87 -19.50 4.64
N LEU A 228 -5.74 -19.69 5.34
CA LEU A 228 -5.65 -19.48 6.79
C LEU A 228 -5.89 -18.00 7.10
N GLN A 229 -6.78 -17.69 8.05
CA GLN A 229 -7.11 -16.31 8.41
C GLN A 229 -6.12 -15.84 9.48
N VAL A 230 -5.21 -14.95 9.09
CA VAL A 230 -4.22 -14.32 9.96
C VAL A 230 -4.73 -12.94 10.34
N THR A 231 -5.09 -12.78 11.61
CA THR A 231 -5.47 -11.51 12.21
C THR A 231 -4.22 -10.81 12.72
N VAL A 232 -3.99 -9.60 12.22
CA VAL A 232 -2.89 -8.71 12.61
C VAL A 232 -3.49 -7.58 13.42
N SER A 233 -2.98 -7.31 14.61
CA SER A 233 -3.53 -6.31 15.54
C SER A 233 -2.46 -5.33 16.00
N GLY A 234 -2.71 -4.04 15.78
CA GLY A 234 -1.79 -2.95 16.11
C GLY A 234 -2.03 -2.36 17.49
N TYR A 235 -0.95 -2.06 18.19
CA TYR A 235 -0.97 -1.42 19.50
C TYR A 235 0.14 -0.36 19.61
N ARG A 236 -0.13 0.71 20.34
CA ARG A 236 0.85 1.75 20.72
C ARG A 236 0.88 1.92 22.22
N ASP A 237 2.03 1.69 22.84
CA ASP A 237 2.24 1.77 24.29
C ASP A 237 1.19 0.99 25.10
N GLY A 238 0.78 -0.17 24.58
CA GLY A 238 -0.24 -1.04 25.17
C GLY A 238 -1.70 -0.63 24.88
N THR A 239 -1.92 0.47 24.17
CA THR A 239 -3.25 0.88 23.69
C THR A 239 -3.57 0.19 22.36
N TYR A 240 -4.73 -0.44 22.27
CA TYR A 240 -5.21 -1.08 21.05
C TYR A 240 -5.66 -0.05 20.00
N LEU A 241 -5.14 -0.17 18.77
CA LEU A 241 -5.48 0.72 17.66
C LEU A 241 -6.51 0.10 16.71
N GLY A 242 -6.38 -1.19 16.42
CA GLY A 242 -7.25 -1.88 15.47
C GLY A 242 -6.70 -3.23 15.03
N TYR A 243 -7.35 -3.82 14.03
CA TYR A 243 -6.90 -5.07 13.42
C TYR A 243 -7.32 -5.18 11.96
N GLU A 244 -6.57 -5.99 11.23
CA GLU A 244 -6.92 -6.47 9.89
C GLU A 244 -6.84 -8.00 9.83
N VAL A 245 -7.52 -8.58 8.85
CA VAL A 245 -7.54 -10.03 8.63
C VAL A 245 -7.12 -10.33 7.20
N PHE A 246 -6.04 -11.08 7.07
CA PHE A 246 -5.52 -11.51 5.78
C PHE A 246 -5.69 -13.03 5.62
N SER A 247 -5.96 -13.45 4.39
CA SER A 247 -5.97 -14.86 4.02
C SER A 247 -4.59 -15.28 3.54
N ALA A 248 -3.90 -16.12 4.30
CA ALA A 248 -2.62 -16.72 3.93
C ALA A 248 -2.85 -17.92 2.98
N PRO A 249 -2.25 -17.91 1.77
CA PRO A 249 -2.35 -19.02 0.84
C PRO A 249 -1.33 -20.13 1.15
N HIS A 250 -1.67 -21.38 0.85
CA HIS A 250 -0.71 -22.50 0.89
C HIS A 250 0.06 -22.59 -0.43
N GLY A 251 1.39 -22.82 -0.36
CA GLY A 251 2.22 -23.14 -1.53
C GLY A 251 2.54 -21.93 -2.42
N SER A 252 2.20 -20.73 -1.95
CA SER A 252 2.58 -19.45 -2.51
C SER A 252 2.60 -18.42 -1.39
N ALA A 253 3.38 -17.36 -1.56
CA ALA A 253 3.40 -16.23 -0.66
C ALA A 253 2.73 -15.03 -1.34
N ARG A 254 2.19 -14.14 -0.51
CA ARG A 254 1.55 -12.91 -0.98
C ARG A 254 1.91 -11.77 -0.04
N THR A 255 2.42 -10.69 -0.61
CA THR A 255 2.57 -9.41 0.09
C THR A 255 1.18 -8.84 0.41
N VAL A 256 0.98 -8.47 1.65
CA VAL A 256 -0.18 -7.72 2.13
C VAL A 256 0.29 -6.37 2.66
N TYR A 257 -0.55 -5.38 2.45
CA TYR A 257 -0.32 -4.00 2.87
C TYR A 257 -1.27 -3.70 4.01
N LEU A 258 -0.77 -3.04 5.03
CA LEU A 258 -1.50 -2.77 6.24
C LEU A 258 -2.14 -1.38 6.18
N ASP A 259 -3.20 -1.17 6.95
CA ASP A 259 -3.87 0.13 7.10
C ASP A 259 -3.08 1.05 8.03
N ASP A 260 -2.49 2.13 7.50
CA ASP A 260 -1.78 3.19 8.22
C ASP A 260 -2.58 3.74 9.41
N GLY A 261 -3.92 3.80 9.29
CA GLY A 261 -4.80 4.22 10.37
C GLY A 261 -4.71 3.35 11.63
N ILE A 262 -4.13 2.14 11.50
CA ILE A 262 -3.91 1.17 12.57
C ILE A 262 -2.42 0.92 12.82
N PHE A 263 -1.61 0.88 11.77
CA PHE A 263 -0.23 0.37 11.82
C PHE A 263 0.86 1.44 11.74
N ASP A 264 0.48 2.72 11.70
CA ASP A 264 1.40 3.85 11.93
C ASP A 264 1.73 4.02 13.42
N GLU A 265 2.99 4.34 13.67
CA GLU A 265 3.67 4.51 14.93
C GLU A 265 3.24 3.47 16.00
N VAL A 266 3.09 2.21 15.60
CA VAL A 266 2.85 1.09 16.53
C VAL A 266 4.11 0.78 17.34
N THR A 267 3.94 0.20 18.52
CA THR A 267 5.04 -0.36 19.33
C THR A 267 4.94 -1.87 19.48
N TYR A 268 3.77 -2.45 19.15
CA TYR A 268 3.49 -3.87 19.31
C TYR A 268 2.46 -4.32 18.27
N VAL A 269 2.78 -5.42 17.59
CA VAL A 269 1.91 -6.06 16.59
C VAL A 269 1.69 -7.51 16.98
N LEU A 270 0.43 -7.87 17.20
CA LEU A 270 0.02 -9.24 17.55
C LEU A 270 -0.53 -9.96 16.32
N PHE A 271 -0.07 -11.19 16.13
CA PHE A 271 -0.53 -12.07 15.08
C PHE A 271 -1.24 -13.27 15.70
N THR A 272 -2.44 -13.56 15.21
CA THR A 272 -3.19 -14.78 15.54
C THR A 272 -3.72 -15.42 14.27
N ALA A 273 -3.81 -16.74 14.24
CA ALA A 273 -4.28 -17.46 13.07
C ALA A 273 -5.39 -18.45 13.37
N THR A 274 -6.41 -18.47 12.53
CA THR A 274 -7.55 -19.39 12.65
C THR A 274 -8.06 -19.85 11.29
N GLY A 275 -8.90 -20.88 11.27
CA GLY A 275 -9.54 -21.35 10.04
C GLY A 275 -8.59 -22.09 9.08
N GLY A 276 -8.78 -21.84 7.79
CA GLY A 276 -8.09 -22.53 6.69
C GLY A 276 -8.62 -23.94 6.40
N SER A 277 -8.35 -24.42 5.19
CA SER A 277 -8.69 -25.78 4.74
C SER A 277 -7.43 -26.65 4.71
N ALA A 278 -7.47 -27.82 5.36
CA ALA A 278 -6.35 -28.75 5.35
C ALA A 278 -6.05 -29.24 3.92
N MET A 279 -4.76 -29.36 3.60
CA MET A 279 -4.33 -29.80 2.27
C MET A 279 -4.36 -31.33 2.12
N PRO A 280 -4.94 -31.87 1.03
CA PRO A 280 -4.99 -33.31 0.82
C PRO A 280 -3.60 -33.93 0.76
N GLY A 281 -3.36 -34.95 1.60
CA GLY A 281 -2.09 -35.70 1.60
C GLY A 281 -0.95 -35.02 2.36
N ILE A 282 -1.19 -33.88 3.00
CA ILE A 282 -0.23 -33.18 3.86
C ILE A 282 -0.72 -33.29 5.32
N PRO A 283 0.16 -33.55 6.31
CA PRO A 283 -0.22 -33.51 7.73
C PRO A 283 -0.81 -32.15 8.11
N ASP A 284 -1.91 -32.13 8.87
CA ASP A 284 -2.47 -30.90 9.43
C ASP A 284 -1.96 -30.70 10.86
N ASN A 285 -0.96 -29.83 11.03
CA ASN A 285 -0.40 -29.49 12.35
C ASN A 285 -1.11 -28.27 12.97
N GLY A 286 -2.24 -27.83 12.40
CA GLY A 286 -3.02 -26.71 12.88
C GLY A 286 -2.63 -25.37 12.25
N PRO A 287 -3.16 -24.24 12.78
CA PRO A 287 -2.92 -22.91 12.24
C PRO A 287 -1.44 -22.50 12.31
N GLN A 288 -0.76 -22.50 11.16
CA GLN A 288 0.61 -22.03 11.05
C GLN A 288 0.81 -21.21 9.77
N TYR A 289 1.40 -20.04 9.92
CA TYR A 289 1.75 -19.11 8.86
C TYR A 289 3.22 -18.76 8.94
N ALA A 290 3.76 -18.31 7.82
CA ALA A 290 5.09 -17.74 7.69
C ALA A 290 4.98 -16.29 7.26
N LEU A 291 5.90 -15.47 7.78
CA LEU A 291 6.11 -14.08 7.42
C LEU A 291 7.49 -13.93 6.78
N ASP A 292 7.57 -13.00 5.84
CA ASP A 292 8.79 -12.63 5.12
C ASP A 292 8.67 -11.17 4.65
N ASP A 293 9.79 -10.55 4.24
CA ASP A 293 9.85 -9.22 3.64
C ASP A 293 9.00 -8.15 4.36
N LEU A 294 9.21 -7.97 5.68
CA LEU A 294 8.50 -6.93 6.43
C LEU A 294 9.08 -5.56 6.08
N VAL A 295 8.29 -4.67 5.51
CA VAL A 295 8.67 -3.27 5.26
C VAL A 295 8.31 -2.42 6.48
N ILE A 296 9.30 -1.74 7.04
CA ILE A 296 9.15 -0.98 8.28
C ILE A 296 9.80 0.41 8.15
N LEU A 297 9.07 1.47 8.50
CA LEU A 297 9.54 2.85 8.51
C LEU A 297 9.74 3.41 9.94
#